data_AF-A0ABD3ZTA3-F1
#
_entry.id   AF-A0ABD3ZTA3-F1
#
_cell.length_a   1.000
_cell.length_b   1.000
_cell.length_c   1.000
_cell.angle_alpha   90.00
_cell.angle_beta   90.00
_cell.angle_gamma   90.00
#
_symmetry.space_group_name_H-M   'P 1'
#
loop_
_entity.id
_entity.type
_entity.pdbx_description
1 polymer ?
#
loop_
_entity_poly.entity_id
_entity_poly.type
_entity_poly.pdbx_seq_one_letter_code
_entity_poly.pdbx_strand_id
1 'polypeptide(L)' 'MKNFTADNGGKFIRQLGGSTFHVDVIIDKCTITNMKEAIFRTDSKTSTVRMTNTRYSNVGQKWIGVQHIYENNNTQF' A
#
# COMPACT_ATOMS: atom_id res chain seq x y z
N MET A 1 -3.03 8.95 -0.67
CA MET A 1 -1.86 9.35 -1.47
C MET A 1 -2.26 9.48 -2.94
N LYS A 2 -1.91 10.58 -3.60
CA LYS A 2 -2.19 10.81 -5.02
C LYS A 2 -0.99 11.46 -5.72
N ASN A 3 -0.68 11.05 -6.95
CA ASN A 3 0.38 11.64 -7.79
C ASN A 3 1.72 11.82 -7.05
N PHE A 4 2.21 10.75 -6.45
CA PHE A 4 3.36 10.77 -5.56
C PHE A 4 4.38 9.70 -5.92
N THR A 5 5.67 10.03 -5.81
CA THR A 5 6.78 9.10 -6.00
C THR A 5 7.42 8.79 -4.64
N ALA A 6 7.44 7.52 -4.28
CA ALA A 6 8.14 7.00 -3.11
C ALA A 6 9.23 6.04 -3.56
N ASP A 7 10.45 6.23 -3.04
CA ASP A 7 11.60 5.37 -3.31
C ASP A 7 12.37 5.07 -2.01
N ASN A 8 12.96 3.88 -1.93
CA ASN A 8 13.83 3.43 -0.84
C ASN A 8 13.22 3.57 0.57
N GLY A 9 12.15 2.83 0.82
CA GLY A 9 11.39 2.90 2.07
C GLY A 9 11.32 1.57 2.81
N GLY A 10 10.96 1.61 4.09
CA GLY A 10 10.60 0.39 4.82
C GLY A 10 9.24 -0.15 4.37
N LYS A 11 8.22 0.70 4.48
CA LYS A 11 6.86 0.49 4.00
C LYS A 11 6.36 1.81 3.40
N PHE A 12 5.45 1.76 2.44
CA PHE A 12 4.82 2.99 1.94
C PHE A 12 3.77 3.52 2.93
N ILE A 13 2.91 2.65 3.48
CA ILE A 13 1.89 3.00 4.48
C ILE A 13 1.86 1.93 5.58
N ARG A 14 1.77 2.36 6.84
CA ARG A 14 1.57 1.48 8.00
C ARG A 14 0.50 2.07 8.91
N GLN A 15 -0.60 1.36 9.10
CA GLN A 15 -1.52 1.64 10.20
C GLN A 15 -0.78 1.43 11.54
N LEU A 16 -1.13 2.16 12.60
CA LEU A 16 -0.53 1.96 13.93
C LEU A 16 -0.54 0.47 14.33
N GLY A 17 0.60 -0.05 14.77
CA GLY A 17 0.76 -1.47 15.09
C GLY A 17 -0.10 -1.92 16.27
N GLY A 18 -0.73 -3.10 16.12
CA GLY A 18 -1.64 -3.67 17.12
C GLY A 18 -3.01 -3.00 17.18
N SER A 19 -3.23 -1.90 16.44
CA SER A 19 -4.52 -1.24 16.40
C SER A 19 -5.48 -1.95 15.43
N THR A 20 -6.76 -1.96 15.79
CA THR A 20 -7.83 -2.63 15.04
C THR A 20 -8.86 -1.65 14.47
N PHE A 21 -8.70 -0.34 14.71
CA PHE A 21 -9.58 0.66 14.12
C PHE A 21 -9.54 0.60 12.60
N HIS A 22 -10.63 1.01 11.97
CA HIS A 22 -10.77 0.99 10.52
C HIS A 22 -9.98 2.13 9.87
N VAL A 23 -9.32 1.84 8.75
CA VAL A 23 -8.66 2.84 7.89
C VAL A 23 -9.00 2.56 6.43
N ASP A 24 -9.35 3.62 5.71
CA ASP A 24 -9.52 3.60 4.25
C ASP A 24 -8.29 4.18 3.57
N VAL A 25 -7.49 3.31 2.94
CA VAL A 25 -6.28 3.71 2.23
C VAL A 25 -6.57 3.89 0.74
N ILE A 26 -6.31 5.08 0.22
CA ILE A 26 -6.39 5.37 -1.22
C ILE A 26 -5.00 5.70 -1.77
N ILE A 27 -4.57 4.96 -2.78
CA ILE A 27 -3.31 5.13 -3.51
C ILE A 27 -3.67 5.29 -4.99
N ASP A 28 -3.43 6.46 -5.58
CA ASP A 28 -3.77 6.71 -6.98
C ASP A 28 -2.66 7.45 -7.72
N LYS A 29 -2.31 7.01 -8.93
CA LYS A 29 -1.29 7.64 -9.77
C LYS A 29 0.09 7.76 -9.09
N CYS A 30 0.49 6.76 -8.31
CA CYS A 30 1.77 6.78 -7.63
C CYS A 30 2.87 6.02 -8.40
N THR A 31 4.12 6.27 -8.03
CA THR A 31 5.27 5.41 -8.37
C THR A 31 5.92 4.98 -7.06
N ILE A 32 5.96 3.67 -6.79
CA ILE A 32 6.42 3.13 -5.50
C ILE A 32 7.54 2.12 -5.76
N THR A 33 8.77 2.46 -5.42
CA THR A 33 9.94 1.63 -5.72
C THR A 33 10.75 1.32 -4.47
N ASN A 34 11.41 0.17 -4.47
CA ASN A 34 12.41 -0.19 -3.46
C ASN A 34 11.86 -0.12 -2.01
N MET A 35 10.73 -0.78 -1.75
CA MET A 35 10.23 -0.98 -0.39
C MET A 35 10.79 -2.27 0.21
N LYS A 36 11.33 -2.18 1.42
CA LYS A 36 11.94 -3.34 2.11
C LYS A 36 10.91 -4.39 2.52
N GLU A 37 9.70 -3.96 2.90
CA GLU A 37 8.69 -4.85 3.45
C GLU A 37 7.39 -4.84 2.66
N ALA A 38 6.71 -3.68 2.57
CA ALA A 38 5.42 -3.63 1.91
C ALA A 38 4.95 -2.27 1.38
N ILE A 39 3.92 -2.29 0.53
CA ILE A 39 3.19 -1.07 0.18
C ILE A 39 2.27 -0.68 1.34
N PHE A 40 1.36 -1.55 1.79
CA PHE A 40 0.51 -1.27 2.96
C PHE A 40 0.46 -2.44 3.94
N ARG A 41 0.60 -2.12 5.23
CA ARG A 41 0.45 -3.06 6.34
C ARG A 41 -0.58 -2.57 7.36
N THR A 42 -1.46 -3.48 7.77
CA THR A 42 -2.43 -3.30 8.85
C THR A 42 -2.55 -4.57 9.71
N ASP A 43 -3.00 -4.40 10.95
CA ASP A 43 -3.42 -5.50 11.81
C ASP A 43 -4.96 -5.51 12.01
N SER A 44 -5.67 -4.54 11.42
CA SER A 44 -7.13 -4.50 11.42
C SER A 44 -7.68 -5.44 10.35
N LYS A 45 -8.75 -6.17 10.70
CA LYS A 45 -9.48 -7.04 9.78
C LYS A 45 -10.45 -6.27 8.87
N THR A 46 -10.74 -5.01 9.18
CA THR A 46 -11.74 -4.22 8.44
C THR A 46 -11.13 -3.18 7.50
N SER A 47 -9.87 -2.80 7.71
CA SER A 47 -9.22 -1.76 6.90
C SER A 47 -9.16 -2.12 5.41
N THR A 48 -9.34 -1.09 4.58
CA THR A 48 -9.42 -1.23 3.12
C THR A 48 -8.23 -0.58 2.43
N VAL A 49 -7.90 -1.07 1.25
CA VAL A 49 -6.98 -0.40 0.32
C VAL A 49 -7.55 -0.35 -1.08
N ARG A 50 -7.47 0.83 -1.69
CA ARG A 50 -7.78 1.10 -3.08
C ARG A 50 -6.54 1.63 -3.79
N MET A 51 -5.90 0.80 -4.61
CA MET A 51 -4.71 1.16 -5.37
C MET A 51 -5.03 1.22 -6.86
N THR A 52 -4.92 2.40 -7.47
CA THR A 52 -5.25 2.61 -8.88
C THR A 52 -4.17 3.37 -9.64
N ASN A 53 -4.05 3.10 -10.95
CA ASN A 53 -3.17 3.85 -11.86
C ASN A 53 -1.72 3.95 -11.37
N THR A 54 -1.25 2.99 -10.57
CA THR A 54 0.01 3.11 -9.82
C THR A 54 1.05 2.14 -10.34
N ARG A 55 2.27 2.62 -10.51
CA ARG A 55 3.42 1.81 -10.91
C ARG A 55 4.23 1.39 -9.68
N TYR A 56 4.69 0.15 -9.60
CA TYR A 56 5.49 -0.31 -8.47
C TYR A 56 6.57 -1.33 -8.84
N SER A 57 7.71 -1.31 -8.14
CA SER A 57 8.82 -2.26 -8.34
C SER A 57 9.59 -2.50 -7.04
N ASN A 58 10.14 -3.71 -6.84
CA ASN A 58 10.97 -4.06 -5.67
C ASN A 58 10.32 -3.68 -4.32
N VAL A 59 9.06 -4.07 -4.08
CA VAL A 59 8.29 -3.60 -2.90
C VAL A 59 8.09 -4.62 -1.78
N GLY A 60 8.79 -5.76 -1.80
CA GLY A 60 8.49 -6.87 -0.90
C GLY A 60 7.08 -7.43 -1.18
N GLN A 61 6.18 -7.35 -0.20
CA GLN A 61 4.77 -7.71 -0.37
C GLN A 61 3.92 -6.46 -0.64
N LYS A 62 2.98 -6.49 -1.59
CA LYS A 62 2.05 -5.35 -1.72
C LYS A 62 1.29 -5.11 -0.41
N TRP A 63 0.73 -6.17 0.15
CA TRP A 63 -0.23 -6.12 1.26
C TRP A 63 0.20 -7.05 2.40
N ILE A 64 0.22 -6.53 3.63
CA ILE A 64 0.39 -7.33 4.85
C ILE A 64 -0.81 -7.11 5.77
N GLY A 65 -1.53 -8.19 6.08
CA GLY A 65 -2.70 -8.16 6.98
C GLY A 65 -3.95 -7.48 6.41
N VAL A 66 -3.94 -7.08 5.13
CA VAL A 66 -5.08 -6.43 4.47
C VAL A 66 -6.04 -7.48 3.91
N GLN A 67 -7.33 -7.37 4.23
CA GLN A 67 -8.37 -8.30 3.75
C GLN A 67 -9.27 -7.69 2.67
N HIS A 68 -9.39 -6.37 2.62
CA HIS A 68 -10.28 -5.66 1.70
C HIS A 68 -9.46 -4.85 0.69
N ILE A 69 -9.26 -5.42 -0.49
CA ILE A 69 -8.36 -4.88 -1.52
C ILE A 69 -9.14 -4.59 -2.80
N TYR A 70 -8.94 -3.40 -3.34
CA TYR A 70 -9.33 -3.04 -4.70
C TYR A 70 -8.10 -2.55 -5.48
N GLU A 71 -7.83 -3.18 -6.62
CA GLU A 71 -6.74 -2.81 -7.52
C GLU A 71 -7.28 -2.59 -8.94
N ASN A 72 -6.83 -1.53 -9.61
CA ASN A 72 -7.17 -1.30 -11.02
C ASN A 72 -6.08 -0.51 -11.76
N ASN A 73 -5.72 -0.94 -12.97
CA ASN A 73 -4.73 -0.27 -13.82
C ASN A 73 -3.37 0.00 -13.11
N ASN A 74 -2.92 -0.95 -12.29
CA ASN A 74 -1.59 -0.89 -11.68
C ASN A 74 -0.58 -1.64 -12.56
N THR A 75 0.66 -1.19 -12.59
CA THR A 75 1.73 -1.83 -13.36
C THR A 75 2.90 -2.16 -12.45
N GLN A 76 3.19 -3.46 -12.30
CA GLN A 76 4.48 -3.87 -11.76
C GLN A 76 5.54 -3.75 -12.85
N PHE A 77 6.72 -3.24 -12.50
CA PHE A 77 7.86 -3.15 -13.40
C PHE A 77 9.18 -3.50 -12.71
#